data_AF-A0A6M8HW30-F1
#
_entry.id   AF-A0A6M8HW30-F1
#
_cell.length_a   1.000
_cell.length_b   1.000
_cell.length_c   1.000
_cell.angle_alpha   90.00
_cell.angle_beta   90.00
_cell.angle_gamma   90.00
#
_symmetry.space_group_name_H-M   'P 1'
#
loop_
_entity.id
_entity.type
_entity.pdbx_description
1 polymer ?
#
loop_
_entity_poly.entity_id
_entity_poly.type
_entity_poly.pdbx_seq_one_letter_code
_entity_poly.pdbx_strand_id
1 'polypeptide(L)'
;MTAIFALLYLVIRIYVAVLLISCLFSLLFAFGVLDNRNRLVRTVGEFLYRATEPVLAPVRRILPQFGNVDLSPLVVLLVAQYLLVPLLIAVETAILTHSTQQFFS
;
A
#
# COMPACT_ATOMS: atom_id res chain seq x y z
N MET A 1 -21.28 -4.31 11.63
CA MET A 1 -20.82 -3.44 10.53
C MET A 1 -19.43 -2.88 10.81
N THR A 2 -19.20 -2.25 11.97
CA THR A 2 -17.86 -1.79 12.42
C THR A 2 -16.76 -2.84 12.35
N ALA A 3 -17.02 -4.09 12.74
CA ALA A 3 -16.02 -5.17 12.65
C ALA A 3 -15.49 -5.43 11.22
N ILE A 4 -16.34 -5.26 10.20
CA ILE A 4 -15.95 -5.44 8.79
C ILE A 4 -15.03 -4.30 8.36
N PHE A 5 -15.37 -3.06 8.70
CA PHE A 5 -14.53 -1.89 8.44
C PHE A 5 -13.17 -2.00 9.15
N ALA A 6 -13.17 -2.46 10.41
CA ALA A 6 -11.95 -2.70 11.17
C ALA A 6 -11.06 -3.78 10.53
N LEU A 7 -11.65 -4.89 10.06
CA LEU A 7 -10.91 -5.94 9.35
C LEU A 7 -10.32 -5.40 8.03
N LEU A 8 -11.11 -4.66 7.26
CA LEU A 8 -10.66 -4.06 6.00
C LEU A 8 -9.54 -3.04 6.23
N TYR A 9 -9.69 -2.19 7.24
CA TYR A 9 -8.66 -1.24 7.67
C TYR A 9 -7.36 -1.96 8.07
N LEU A 10 -7.46 -3.06 8.81
CA LEU A 10 -6.30 -3.88 9.20
C LEU A 10 -5.57 -4.45 7.97
N VAL A 11 -6.31 -5.03 7.03
CA VAL A 11 -5.73 -5.60 5.80
C VAL A 11 -5.04 -4.52 4.98
N ILE A 12 -5.68 -3.36 4.80
CA ILE A 12 -5.10 -2.22 4.08
C ILE A 12 -3.82 -1.75 4.78
N ARG A 13 -3.81 -1.64 6.11
CA ARG A 13 -2.62 -1.23 6.87
C ARG A 13 -1.45 -2.20 6.72
N ILE A 14 -1.72 -3.51 6.77
CA ILE A 14 -0.69 -4.53 6.54
C ILE A 14 -0.15 -4.40 5.12
N TYR A 15 -1.02 -4.22 4.13
CA TYR A 15 -0.60 -4.06 2.74
C TYR A 15 0.21 -2.78 2.51
N VAL A 16 -0.20 -1.65 3.10
CA VAL A 16 0.56 -0.38 3.08
C VAL A 16 1.93 -0.55 3.72
N ALA A 17 2.06 -1.31 4.81
CA ALA A 17 3.36 -1.59 5.41
C ALA A 17 4.26 -2.40 4.45
N VAL A 18 3.72 -3.38 3.73
CA VAL A 18 4.47 -4.12 2.70
C VAL A 18 4.89 -3.21 1.55
N LEU A 19 4.03 -2.30 1.09
CA LEU A 19 4.37 -1.30 0.07
C LEU A 19 5.45 -0.34 0.55
N LEU A 20 5.40 0.08 1.82
CA LEU A 20 6.43 0.93 2.42
C LEU A 20 7.78 0.22 2.44
N ILE A 21 7.81 -1.04 2.88
CA ILE A 21 9.05 -1.85 2.85
C ILE A 21 9.54 -2.02 1.42
N SER A 22 8.64 -2.25 0.45
CA SER A 22 9.00 -2.37 -0.97
C SER A 22 9.57 -1.07 -1.54
N CYS A 23 9.00 0.08 -1.17
CA CYS A 23 9.49 1.40 -1.55
C CYS A 23 10.90 1.65 -0.99
N LEU A 24 11.10 1.38 0.30
CA LEU A 24 12.41 1.51 0.93
C LEU A 24 13.43 0.54 0.31
N PHE A 25 13.03 -0.72 0.07
CA PHE A 25 13.89 -1.71 -0.57
C PHE A 25 14.33 -1.25 -1.97
N SER A 26 13.40 -0.74 -2.78
CA SER A 26 13.74 -0.20 -4.11
C SER A 26 14.70 0.99 -4.02
N LEU A 27 14.52 1.87 -3.03
CA LEU A 27 15.38 3.04 -2.85
C LEU A 27 16.79 2.63 -2.39
N LEU A 28 16.88 1.73 -1.41
CA LEU A 28 18.15 1.20 -0.91
C LEU A 28 18.90 0.43 -2.01
N PHE A 29 18.18 -0.32 -2.84
CA PHE A 29 18.75 -1.01 -3.98
C PHE A 29 19.28 -0.01 -5.03
N ALA A 30 18.49 1.01 -5.35
CA ALA A 30 18.88 2.02 -6.35
C ALA A 30 20.09 2.87 -5.93
N PHE A 31 20.24 3.15 -4.63
CA PHE A 31 21.41 3.85 -4.09
C PHE A 31 22.62 2.93 -3.85
N GLY A 32 22.54 1.65 -4.21
CA GLY A 32 23.65 0.69 -4.06
C GLY A 32 23.93 0.29 -2.61
N VAL A 33 23.00 0.52 -1.69
CA VAL A 33 23.13 0.12 -0.27
C VAL A 33 22.96 -1.40 -0.12
N LEU A 34 22.14 -2.02 -0.96
CA LEU A 34 21.87 -3.46 -0.93
C LEU A 34 22.65 -4.19 -2.03
N ASP A 35 23.39 -5.25 -1.63
CA ASP A 35 24.08 -6.14 -2.57
C ASP A 35 23.19 -7.33 -2.95
N ASN A 36 22.89 -7.45 -4.24
CA ASN A 36 22.07 -8.54 -4.81
C ASN A 36 22.77 -9.92 -4.75
N ARG A 37 24.07 -9.96 -4.46
CA ARG A 37 24.80 -11.22 -4.25
C ARG A 37 24.41 -11.90 -2.95
N ASN A 38 23.86 -11.15 -1.99
CA ASN A 38 23.39 -11.72 -0.74
C ASN A 38 22.04 -12.43 -0.95
N ARG A 39 22.00 -13.73 -0.62
CA ARG A 39 20.79 -14.56 -0.72
C ARG A 39 19.60 -13.97 0.04
N LEU A 40 19.83 -13.30 1.17
CA LEU A 40 18.76 -12.67 1.96
C LEU A 40 18.13 -11.50 1.19
N VAL A 41 18.94 -10.60 0.64
CA VAL A 41 18.48 -9.44 -0.13
C VAL A 41 17.62 -9.91 -1.31
N ARG A 42 18.09 -10.93 -2.05
CA ARG A 42 17.35 -11.48 -3.18
C ARG A 42 16.02 -12.13 -2.78
N THR A 43 16.02 -12.95 -1.72
CA THR A 43 14.79 -13.60 -1.22
C THR A 43 13.75 -12.57 -0.77
N VAL A 44 14.18 -11.54 -0.03
CA VAL A 44 13.30 -10.46 0.41
C VAL A 44 12.78 -9.66 -0.78
N GLY A 45 13.65 -9.30 -1.72
CA GLY A 45 13.26 -8.58 -2.94
C GLY A 45 12.23 -9.35 -3.77
N GLU A 46 12.43 -10.65 -3.99
CA GLU A 46 11.47 -11.51 -4.70
C GLU A 46 10.13 -11.61 -3.97
N PHE A 47 10.14 -11.74 -2.64
CA PHE A 47 8.91 -11.74 -1.85
C PHE A 47 8.15 -10.42 -1.99
N LEU A 48 8.84 -9.28 -1.82
CA LEU A 48 8.24 -7.95 -1.92
C LEU A 48 7.68 -7.71 -3.33
N TYR A 49 8.44 -8.06 -4.36
CA TYR A 49 7.99 -8.00 -5.74
C TYR A 49 6.70 -8.79 -5.94
N ARG A 50 6.68 -10.08 -5.59
CA ARG A 50 5.48 -10.94 -5.77
C ARG A 50 4.28 -10.46 -4.95
N ALA A 51 4.51 -10.00 -3.73
CA ALA A 51 3.44 -9.52 -2.85
C ALA A 51 2.79 -8.22 -3.36
N THR A 52 3.57 -7.37 -4.04
CA THR A 52 3.11 -6.06 -4.50
C THR A 52 2.73 -6.02 -5.98
N GLU A 53 3.16 -7.02 -6.77
CA GLU A 53 2.96 -7.07 -8.22
C GLU A 53 1.51 -6.86 -8.69
N PRO A 54 0.48 -7.46 -8.06
CA PRO A 54 -0.90 -7.30 -8.53
C PRO A 54 -1.36 -5.84 -8.59
N VAL A 55 -0.84 -4.98 -7.72
CA VAL A 55 -1.19 -3.56 -7.65
C VAL A 55 -0.13 -2.68 -8.33
N LEU A 56 1.16 -3.04 -8.24
CA LEU A 56 2.23 -2.25 -8.84
C LEU A 56 2.34 -2.44 -10.35
N ALA A 57 2.07 -3.62 -10.89
CA ALA A 57 2.15 -3.89 -12.33
C ALA A 57 1.28 -2.93 -13.18
N PRO A 58 0.00 -2.68 -12.86
CA PRO A 58 -0.78 -1.69 -13.62
C PRO A 58 -0.25 -0.26 -13.45
N VAL A 59 0.26 0.09 -12.27
CA VAL A 59 0.81 1.44 -12.01
C VAL A 59 2.10 1.68 -12.78
N ARG A 60 3.00 0.68 -12.87
CA ARG A 60 4.22 0.73 -13.69
C ARG A 60 3.95 0.95 -15.17
N ARG A 61 2.79 0.54 -15.67
CA ARG A 61 2.40 0.76 -17.08
C ARG A 61 2.00 2.20 -17.36
N ILE A 62 1.61 2.95 -16.33
CA ILE A 62 1.16 4.34 -16.43
C ILE A 62 2.33 5.30 -16.15
N LEU A 63 3.22 4.92 -15.22
CA LEU A 63 4.36 5.76 -14.86
C LEU A 63 5.48 5.68 -15.92
N PRO A 64 6.16 6.80 -16.21
CA PRO A 64 7.38 6.78 -17.00
C PRO A 64 8.49 6.03 -16.25
N GLN A 65 9.41 5.41 -17.00
CA GLN A 65 10.54 4.70 -16.42
C GLN A 65 11.58 5.68 -15.87
N PHE A 66 11.83 5.64 -14.56
CA PHE A 66 12.82 6.49 -13.88
C PHE A 66 14.15 5.75 -13.69
N GLY A 67 14.82 5.41 -14.79
CA GLY A 67 16.09 4.68 -14.76
C GLY A 67 15.97 3.36 -13.99
N ASN A 68 16.79 3.18 -12.95
CA ASN A 68 16.81 1.96 -12.11
C ASN A 68 15.89 2.03 -10.88
N VAL A 69 15.13 3.12 -10.71
CA VAL A 69 14.27 3.33 -9.53
C VAL A 69 12.82 3.00 -9.89
N ASP A 70 12.20 2.09 -9.14
CA ASP A 70 10.76 1.88 -9.21
C ASP A 70 10.04 2.85 -8.25
N LEU A 71 9.40 3.88 -8.81
CA LEU A 71 8.59 4.83 -8.05
C LEU A 71 7.14 4.36 -7.84
N SER A 72 6.75 3.23 -8.42
CA SER A 72 5.37 2.71 -8.32
C SER A 72 4.95 2.42 -6.88
N PRO A 73 5.79 1.79 -6.02
CA PRO A 73 5.46 1.62 -4.60
C PRO A 73 5.13 2.93 -3.90
N LEU A 74 5.89 4.01 -4.19
CA LEU A 74 5.67 5.32 -3.60
C LEU A 74 4.33 5.90 -4.04
N VAL A 75 4.01 5.83 -5.33
CA VAL A 75 2.73 6.34 -5.86
C VAL A 75 1.55 5.60 -5.24
N VAL A 76 1.60 4.26 -5.17
CA VAL A 76 0.53 3.48 -4.54
C VAL A 76 0.42 3.77 -3.04
N LEU A 77 1.55 3.97 -2.35
CA LEU A 77 1.55 4.36 -0.94
C LEU A 77 0.85 5.70 -0.72
N LEU A 78 1.12 6.70 -1.56
CA LEU A 78 0.46 8.00 -1.49
C LEU A 78 -1.04 7.87 -1.73
N VAL A 79 -1.46 7.12 -2.76
CA VAL A 79 -2.89 6.88 -3.04
C VAL A 79 -3.55 6.14 -1.87
N ALA A 80 -2.91 5.13 -1.31
CA ALA A 80 -3.45 4.40 -0.18
C ALA A 80 -3.62 5.30 1.05
N GLN A 81 -2.61 6.10 1.39
CA GLN A 81 -2.58 6.90 2.61
C GLN A 81 -3.45 8.16 2.55
N TYR A 82 -3.50 8.82 1.38
CA TYR A 82 -4.19 10.11 1.23
C TYR A 82 -5.55 10.01 0.57
N LEU A 83 -5.87 8.89 -0.10
CA LEU A 83 -7.17 8.70 -0.74
C LEU A 83 -7.93 7.51 -0.14
N LEU A 84 -7.37 6.29 -0.19
CA LEU A 84 -8.11 5.08 0.17
C LEU A 84 -8.46 5.03 1.67
N VAL A 85 -7.48 5.25 2.55
CA VAL A 85 -7.68 5.16 4.00
C VAL A 85 -8.65 6.24 4.53
N PRO A 86 -8.50 7.54 4.17
CA PRO A 86 -9.44 8.56 4.60
C PRO A 86 -10.86 8.30 4.06
N LEU A 87 -10.98 7.84 2.81
CA LEU A 87 -12.27 7.51 2.22
C LEU A 87 -12.96 6.37 2.98
N LEU A 88 -12.23 5.31 3.35
CA LEU A 88 -12.77 4.20 4.13
C LEU A 88 -13.35 4.67 5.47
N ILE A 89 -12.58 5.50 6.19
CA ILE A 89 -13.00 6.06 7.49
C ILE A 89 -14.21 6.97 7.31
N ALA A 90 -14.23 7.80 6.26
CA ALA A 90 -15.35 8.69 5.96
C ALA A 90 -16.64 7.90 5.68
N VAL A 91 -16.55 6.81 4.92
CA VAL A 91 -17.69 5.92 4.63
C VAL A 91 -18.22 5.25 5.90
N GLU A 92 -17.34 4.71 6.74
CA GLU A 92 -17.75 4.12 8.03
C GLU A 92 -18.47 5.16 8.89
N THR A 93 -17.89 6.36 9.01
CA THR A 93 -18.45 7.45 9.81
C THR A 93 -19.83 7.86 9.30
N ALA A 94 -19.98 8.03 7.97
CA ALA A 94 -21.25 8.40 7.36
C ALA A 94 -22.34 7.35 7.64
N ILE A 95 -22.02 6.05 7.53
CA ILE A 95 -22.98 4.98 7.80
C ILE A 95 -23.41 5.00 9.27
N LEU A 96 -22.47 5.16 10.21
CA LEU A 96 -22.78 5.21 11.63
C LEU A 96 -23.65 6.42 11.99
N THR A 97 -23.38 7.60 11.41
CA THR A 97 -24.19 8.81 11.63
C THR A 97 -25.62 8.67 11.10
N HIS A 98 -25.82 8.03 9.93
CA HIS A 98 -27.18 7.81 9.41
C HIS A 98 -27.95 6.80 10.26
N SER A 99 -27.28 5.75 10.75
CA SER A 99 -27.94 4.76 11.60
C SER A 99 -28.44 5.35 12.91
N THR A 100 -27.67 6.24 13.56
CA THR A 100 -28.08 6.84 14.83
C THR A 100 -29.28 7.77 14.69
N GLN A 101 -29.38 8.54 13.60
CA GLN A 101 -30.52 9.46 13.42
C GLN A 101 -31.87 8.76 13.24
N GLN A 102 -31.90 7.57 12.64
CA GLN A 102 -33.12 6.79 12.45
C GLN A 102 -33.70 6.18 13.74
N PHE A 103 -32.89 6.03 14.79
CA PHE A 103 -33.36 5.47 16.07
C PHE A 103 -34.00 6.49 17.01
N PHE A 104 -33.78 7.80 16.78
CA PHE A 104 -34.27 8.89 17.64
C PHE A 104 -35.48 9.64 17.04
N SER A 105 -36.06 9.15 15.96
CA SER A 105 -37.29 9.63 15.32
C SER A 105 -38.42 8.63 15.47
#